data_AF-A0A0S4TPD0-F1
#
_entry.id   AF-A0A0S4TPD0-F1
#
_cell.length_a   1.000
_cell.length_b   1.000
_cell.length_c   1.000
_cell.angle_alpha   90.00
_cell.angle_beta   90.00
_cell.angle_gamma   90.00
#
_symmetry.space_group_name_H-M   'P 1'
#
loop_
_entity.id
_entity.type
_entity.pdbx_description
1 polymer ?
#
loop_
_entity_poly.entity_id
_entity_poly.type
_entity_poly.pdbx_seq_one_letter_code
_entity_poly.pdbx_strand_id
1 'polypeptide(L)' 'MRASMTRDDLIKAVPLYEYQGRKYVCVEDVPEPWCQQFAAALAGSACALVPGKGVCAFPHDWDAWVHNQWYDRPGPTGLD' A
#
# COMPACT_ATOMS: atom_id res chain seq x y z
N MET A 1 -16.07 -20.84 -7.26
CA MET A 1 -15.72 -19.44 -7.59
C MET A 1 -14.51 -19.10 -6.75
N ARG A 2 -13.32 -18.86 -7.34
CA ARG A 2 -12.26 -18.20 -6.55
C ARG A 2 -12.75 -16.78 -6.32
N ALA A 3 -12.80 -16.32 -5.07
CA ALA A 3 -13.05 -14.91 -4.81
C ALA A 3 -11.86 -14.15 -5.42
N SER A 4 -12.12 -13.40 -6.48
CA SER A 4 -11.15 -12.45 -6.99
C SER A 4 -11.13 -11.24 -6.06
N MET A 5 -9.95 -10.68 -5.84
CA MET A 5 -9.77 -9.53 -4.98
C MET A 5 -10.25 -8.27 -5.70
N THR A 6 -11.18 -7.53 -5.12
CA THR A 6 -11.52 -6.19 -5.60
C THR A 6 -10.59 -5.14 -5.00
N ARG A 7 -10.58 -3.93 -5.58
CA ARG A 7 -9.87 -2.79 -4.98
C ARG A 7 -10.30 -2.49 -3.54
N ASP A 8 -11.60 -2.56 -3.28
CA ASP A 8 -12.12 -2.32 -1.93
C ASP A 8 -11.69 -3.41 -0.94
N ASP A 9 -11.58 -4.66 -1.41
CA ASP A 9 -11.06 -5.75 -0.58
C ASP A 9 -9.58 -5.53 -0.24
N LEU A 10 -8.78 -5.05 -1.21
CA LEU A 10 -7.38 -4.68 -0.97
C LEU A 10 -7.27 -3.56 0.06
N ILE A 11 -8.07 -2.50 -0.06
CA ILE A 11 -8.08 -1.39 0.91
C ILE A 11 -8.46 -1.89 2.31
N LYS A 12 -9.46 -2.77 2.42
CA LYS A 12 -9.91 -3.33 3.72
C LYS A 12 -8.89 -4.29 4.34
N ALA A 13 -8.11 -4.99 3.52
CA ALA A 13 -7.12 -5.95 3.99
C ALA A 13 -5.88 -5.29 4.60
N VAL A 14 -5.62 -4.01 4.28
CA VAL A 14 -4.39 -3.31 4.68
C VAL A 14 -4.63 -2.42 5.90
N PRO A 15 -4.02 -2.72 7.06
CA PRO A 15 -4.19 -1.92 8.26
C PRO A 15 -3.45 -0.57 8.19
N LEU A 16 -4.03 0.44 8.86
CA LEU A 16 -3.37 1.70 9.16
C LEU A 16 -2.82 1.70 10.58
N TYR A 17 -1.52 1.92 10.73
CA TYR A 17 -0.85 1.99 12.02
C TYR A 17 -0.60 3.42 12.44
N GLU A 18 -0.68 3.70 13.74
CA GLU A 18 -0.25 4.97 14.30
C GLU A 18 1.13 4.84 14.95
N TYR A 19 2.05 5.73 14.59
CA TYR A 19 3.39 5.82 15.19
C TYR A 19 3.80 7.29 15.29
N GLN A 20 4.19 7.72 16.49
CA GLN A 20 4.56 9.12 16.78
C GLN A 20 3.51 10.15 16.30
N GLY A 21 2.23 9.86 16.49
CA GLY A 21 1.11 10.74 16.12
C GLY A 21 0.85 10.85 14.61
N ARG A 22 1.43 9.95 13.80
CA ARG A 22 1.20 9.87 12.36
C ARG A 22 0.72 8.48 11.97
N LYS A 23 -0.10 8.41 10.92
CA LYS A 23 -0.58 7.14 10.37
C LYS A 23 0.35 6.64 9.26
N TYR A 24 0.46 5.33 9.11
CA TYR A 24 1.27 4.67 8.09
C TYR A 24 0.62 3.39 7.57
N VAL A 25 0.92 3.07 6.32
CA VAL A 25 0.65 1.76 5.70
C VAL A 25 1.96 1.01 5.58
N CYS A 26 2.09 -0.15 6.21
CA CYS A 26 3.32 -0.92 6.13
C CYS A 26 3.29 -1.86 4.94
N VAL A 27 4.37 -1.82 4.14
CA VAL A 27 4.42 -2.51 2.85
C VAL A 27 4.29 -4.01 3.02
N GLU A 28 4.92 -4.57 4.06
CA GLU A 28 4.87 -6.00 4.38
C GLU A 28 3.48 -6.51 4.76
N ASP A 29 2.56 -5.63 5.17
CA ASP A 29 1.18 -5.99 5.51
C ASP A 29 0.24 -5.92 4.29
N VAL A 30 0.72 -5.47 3.12
CA VAL A 30 -0.04 -5.52 1.87
C VAL A 30 -0.06 -6.96 1.35
N PRO A 31 -1.22 -7.53 0.97
CA PRO A 31 -1.27 -8.89 0.42
C PRO A 31 -0.49 -9.05 -0.89
N GLU A 32 0.09 -10.22 -1.14
CA GLU A 32 0.66 -10.56 -2.45
C GLU A 32 -0.45 -10.74 -3.52
N PRO A 33 -0.21 -10.34 -4.79
CA PRO A 33 1.03 -9.80 -5.36
C PRO A 33 1.21 -8.28 -5.17
N TRP A 34 0.27 -7.60 -4.51
CA TRP A 34 0.20 -6.14 -4.43
C TRP A 34 1.29 -5.53 -3.55
N CYS A 35 1.83 -6.27 -2.58
CA CYS A 35 3.01 -5.87 -1.80
C CYS A 35 4.18 -5.45 -2.68
N GLN A 36 4.55 -6.31 -3.63
CA GLN A 36 5.68 -6.06 -4.52
C GLN A 36 5.42 -4.90 -5.48
N GLN A 37 4.19 -4.79 -5.97
CA GLN A 37 3.78 -3.69 -6.85
C GLN A 37 3.82 -2.35 -6.11
N PHE A 38 3.35 -2.31 -4.86
CA PHE A 38 3.39 -1.11 -4.04
C PHE A 38 4.82 -0.74 -3.66
N ALA A 39 5.66 -1.71 -3.27
CA ALA A 39 7.07 -1.49 -3.00
C ALA A 39 7.80 -0.87 -4.21
N ALA A 40 7.54 -1.38 -5.41
CA ALA A 40 8.08 -0.82 -6.66
C ALA A 40 7.53 0.60 -6.92
N ALA A 41 6.23 0.82 -6.69
CA ALA A 41 5.61 2.12 -6.79
C ALA A 41 6.05 3.10 -5.69
N LEU A 42 6.81 2.71 -4.68
CA LEU A 42 7.40 3.59 -3.67
C LEU A 42 8.84 4.00 -3.99
N ALA A 43 9.46 3.47 -5.05
CA ALA A 43 10.83 3.83 -5.38
C ALA A 43 10.98 5.36 -5.56
N GLY A 44 11.91 5.96 -4.82
CA GLY A 44 12.12 7.41 -4.80
C GLY A 44 11.12 8.22 -3.97
N SER A 45 10.13 7.59 -3.33
CA SER A 45 9.26 8.23 -2.34
C SER A 45 9.91 8.28 -0.97
N ALA A 46 9.55 9.29 -0.17
CA ALA A 46 9.89 9.31 1.24
C ALA A 46 9.05 8.26 2.00
N CYS A 47 9.72 7.33 2.68
CA CYS A 47 9.08 6.32 3.53
C CYS A 47 9.55 6.45 4.98
N ALA A 48 8.76 5.94 5.91
CA ALA A 48 9.15 5.82 7.31
C ALA A 48 9.62 4.39 7.62
N LEU A 49 10.62 4.26 8.49
CA LEU A 49 10.95 3.00 9.13
C LEU A 49 10.22 2.95 10.48
N VAL A 50 9.18 2.13 10.57
CA VAL A 50 8.42 1.94 11.81
C VAL A 50 8.99 0.74 12.56
N PRO A 51 9.40 0.88 13.84
CA PRO A 51 9.96 -0.22 14.62
C PRO A 51 9.04 -1.44 14.64
N GLY A 52 9.58 -2.61 14.28
CA GLY A 52 8.84 -3.88 14.23
C GLY A 52 7.90 -4.05 13.04
N LYS A 53 7.86 -3.10 12.09
CA LYS A 53 6.99 -3.13 10.90
C LYS A 53 7.71 -2.92 9.57
N GLY A 54 8.96 -2.46 9.60
CA GLY A 54 9.76 -2.25 8.40
C GLY A 54 9.41 -0.94 7.69
N VAL A 55 9.44 -0.98 6.35
CA VAL A 55 9.17 0.17 5.49
C VAL A 55 7.66 0.43 5.45
N CYS A 56 7.25 1.63 5.84
CA CYS A 56 5.87 2.06 5.78
C CYS A 56 5.73 3.39 5.00
N ALA A 57 4.70 3.45 4.16
CA ALA A 57 4.33 4.61 3.37
C ALA A 57 3.33 5.50 4.10
N PHE A 58 3.21 6.75 3.66
CA PHE A 58 2.16 7.63 4.15
C PHE A 58 0.79 7.22 3.60
N PRO A 59 -0.31 7.51 4.31
CA PRO A 59 -1.65 7.16 3.84
C PRO A 59 -2.03 7.79 2.50
N HIS A 60 -1.49 8.98 2.18
CA HIS A 60 -1.76 9.62 0.89
C HIS A 60 -1.05 8.91 -0.28
N ASP A 61 0.14 8.37 -0.06
CA ASP A 61 0.86 7.55 -1.05
C ASP A 61 0.08 6.27 -1.34
N TRP A 62 -0.41 5.61 -0.28
CA TRP A 62 -1.27 4.44 -0.40
C TRP A 62 -2.55 4.75 -1.17
N ASP A 63 -3.28 5.80 -0.78
CA ASP A 63 -4.53 6.23 -1.40
C ASP A 63 -4.34 6.56 -2.90
N ALA A 64 -3.31 7.34 -3.22
CA ALA A 64 -2.98 7.68 -4.60
C ALA A 64 -2.63 6.43 -5.42
N TRP A 65 -1.91 5.47 -4.83
CA TRP A 65 -1.56 4.22 -5.50
C TRP A 65 -2.78 3.35 -5.79
N VAL A 66 -3.58 3.03 -4.76
CA VAL A 66 -4.73 2.11 -4.91
C VAL A 66 -5.77 2.66 -5.86
N HIS A 67 -5.93 3.99 -5.94
CA HIS A 67 -6.88 4.65 -6.83
C HIS A 67 -6.33 5.00 -8.22
N ASN A 68 -5.09 4.59 -8.57
CA ASN A 68 -4.43 4.95 -9.84
C ASN A 68 -4.30 6.48 -10.06
N GLN A 69 -4.08 7.22 -8.98
CA GLN A 69 -3.93 8.68 -9.00
C GLN A 69 -2.47 9.13 -8.81
N TRP A 70 -1.55 8.18 -8.64
CA TRP A 70 -0.13 8.46 -8.55
C TRP A 70 0.48 8.64 -9.94
N TYR A 71 0.79 9.88 -10.31
CA TYR A 71 1.39 10.22 -11.61
C TYR A 71 2.68 9.42 -11.89
N ASP A 72 2.80 8.90 -13.11
CA ASP A 72 3.89 8.04 -13.60
C ASP A 72 4.14 6.74 -12.81
N ARG A 73 3.19 6.31 -11.97
CA ARG A 73 3.30 5.04 -11.24
C ARG A 73 2.06 4.17 -11.46
N PRO A 74 2.21 2.92 -11.94
CA PRO A 74 1.07 2.04 -12.11
C PRO A 74 0.46 1.69 -10.75
N GLY A 75 -0.86 1.80 -10.62
CA GLY A 75 -1.59 1.29 -9.46
C GLY A 75 -1.67 -0.24 -9.47
N PRO A 76 -2.41 -0.83 -8.51
CA PRO A 76 -2.51 -2.29 -8.38
C PRO A 76 -3.15 -2.92 -9.61
N THR A 77 -2.51 -3.97 -10.11
CA THR A 77 -2.98 -4.78 -11.25
C THR A 77 -3.52 -6.14 -10.77
N GLY A 78 -4.35 -6.79 -11.59
CA GLY A 78 -4.93 -8.10 -11.24
C GLY A 78 -6.04 -8.07 -10.18
N LEU A 79 -6.62 -6.89 -9.96
CA LEU A 79 -7.87 -6.71 -9.20
C LEU A 79 -9.07 -6.83 -10.15
N ASP A 80 -10.20 -7.29 -9.60
CA ASP A 80 -11.51 -7.31 -10.26
C ASP A 80 -12.23 -5.95 -10.20
#